data_AF-A0A8S9LQ15-F1
#
_entry.id   AF-A0A8S9LQ15-F1
#
_cell.length_a   1.000
_cell.length_b   1.000
_cell.length_c   1.000
_cell.angle_alpha   90.00
_cell.angle_beta   90.00
_cell.angle_gamma   90.00
#
_symmetry.space_group_name_H-M   'P 1'
#
loop_
_entity.id
_entity.type
_entity.pdbx_description
1 polymer ?
#
loop_
_entity_poly.entity_id
_entity_poly.type
_entity_poly.pdbx_seq_one_letter_code
_entity_poly.pdbx_strand_id
1 'polypeptide(L)'
;MTLLHLSLSLFSCLFLVLAPTYVASSHVSDPELVVQEVNQQINASRRNLGVLSCGTGNPIDDCWRCDPKWEKNRQRLADCAIGFGKRAIGGRDGKIYVVTDPSDKDAVNPKPGTLRHAVIQQEPLWIIFARDMVIKLKEELIMNSFKTIDGRGANVHIAGGACITVQYVTNIIIHGISIHDCKKRGNAYVRDSPSHYGWRTASDGDAVSIFGGSHVWVDHCSLSNCEDGLVDVIHGSTAITISNNYLTHHDKVMLLGHSDSYTRDKNMQVTIAFNHFGEGLVQRMPR
;
A
#
# COMPACT_ATOMS: atom_id res chain seq x y z
N MET A 1 -13.19 -45.65 -62.80
CA MET A 1 -12.46 -46.25 -61.66
C MET A 1 -11.15 -45.52 -61.49
N THR A 2 -11.09 -44.55 -60.57
CA THR A 2 -9.92 -44.22 -59.73
C THR A 2 -10.32 -43.06 -58.81
N LEU A 3 -10.27 -43.31 -57.51
CA LEU A 3 -10.58 -42.36 -56.44
C LEU A 3 -9.48 -41.31 -56.31
N LEU A 4 -9.86 -40.04 -56.17
CA LEU A 4 -8.97 -38.95 -55.77
C LEU A 4 -8.97 -38.87 -54.24
N HIS A 5 -7.83 -39.14 -53.61
CA HIS A 5 -7.66 -39.01 -52.15
C HIS A 5 -7.61 -37.54 -51.73
N LEU A 6 -8.50 -37.16 -50.82
CA LEU A 6 -8.52 -35.87 -50.13
C LEU A 6 -7.65 -35.99 -48.86
N SER A 7 -6.54 -35.25 -48.77
CA SER A 7 -5.77 -35.13 -47.52
C SER A 7 -6.17 -33.84 -46.79
N LEU A 8 -6.97 -33.96 -45.73
CA LEU A 8 -7.26 -32.88 -44.79
C LEU A 8 -6.08 -32.75 -43.80
N SER A 9 -5.28 -31.69 -43.92
CA SER A 9 -4.31 -31.33 -42.88
C SER A 9 -5.03 -30.58 -41.76
N LEU A 10 -5.24 -31.23 -40.61
CA LEU A 10 -5.69 -30.56 -39.38
C LEU A 10 -4.52 -29.73 -38.81
N PHE A 11 -4.58 -28.42 -39.00
CA PHE A 11 -3.77 -27.48 -38.23
C PHE A 11 -4.42 -27.29 -36.86
N SER A 12 -3.94 -28.04 -35.86
CA SER A 12 -4.32 -27.83 -34.46
C SER A 12 -3.69 -26.53 -33.96
N CYS A 13 -4.45 -25.42 -34.03
CA CYS A 13 -4.12 -24.22 -33.27
C CYS A 13 -4.34 -24.52 -31.79
N LEU A 14 -3.26 -24.86 -31.09
CA LEU A 14 -3.23 -24.95 -29.64
C LEU A 14 -3.42 -23.54 -29.07
N PHE A 15 -4.67 -23.15 -28.81
CA PHE A 15 -4.96 -21.97 -28.01
C PHE A 15 -4.43 -22.23 -26.60
N LEU A 16 -3.26 -21.67 -26.28
CA LEU A 16 -2.79 -21.50 -24.92
C LEU A 16 -3.76 -20.54 -24.23
N VAL A 17 -4.79 -21.09 -23.59
CA VAL A 17 -5.61 -20.37 -22.63
C VAL A 17 -4.68 -20.01 -21.47
N LEU A 18 -4.16 -18.78 -21.49
CA LEU A 18 -3.56 -18.16 -20.32
C LEU A 18 -4.69 -17.98 -19.30
N ALA A 19 -4.94 -19.01 -18.50
CA ALA A 19 -5.73 -18.87 -17.29
C ALA A 19 -5.04 -17.78 -16.44
N PRO A 20 -5.79 -16.81 -15.90
CA PRO A 20 -5.20 -15.87 -14.96
C PRO A 20 -4.66 -16.68 -13.80
N THR A 21 -3.33 -16.72 -13.67
CA THR A 21 -2.70 -17.22 -12.45
C THR A 21 -3.14 -16.28 -11.34
N TYR A 22 -4.15 -16.69 -10.57
CA TYR A 22 -4.38 -16.14 -9.25
C TYR A 22 -3.06 -16.36 -8.50
N VAL A 23 -2.22 -15.32 -8.41
CA VAL A 23 -1.11 -15.31 -7.47
C VAL A 23 -1.78 -15.17 -6.11
N ALA A 24 -2.28 -16.29 -5.58
CA ALA A 24 -2.62 -16.39 -4.18
C ALA A 24 -1.30 -16.17 -3.44
N SER A 25 -1.11 -14.95 -2.91
CA SER A 25 -0.03 -14.66 -1.98
C SER A 25 -0.19 -15.60 -0.79
N SER A 26 0.62 -16.65 -0.77
CA SER A 26 0.72 -17.56 0.36
C SER A 26 1.32 -16.80 1.54
N HIS A 27 0.64 -16.81 2.68
CA HIS A 27 1.28 -16.54 3.96
C HIS A 27 2.63 -17.27 4.03
N VAL A 28 3.63 -16.65 4.65
CA VAL A 28 4.92 -17.31 4.85
C VAL A 28 4.69 -18.54 5.71
N SER A 29 5.14 -19.71 5.23
CA SER A 29 4.89 -21.00 5.89
C SER A 29 5.55 -21.11 7.26
N ASP A 30 6.68 -20.43 7.46
CA ASP A 30 7.38 -20.36 8.74
C ASP A 30 7.51 -18.88 9.19
N PRO A 31 6.55 -18.40 10.00
CA PRO A 31 6.59 -17.03 10.53
C PRO A 31 7.80 -16.76 11.43
N GLU A 32 8.35 -17.79 12.08
CA GLU A 32 9.44 -17.63 13.05
C GLU A 32 10.73 -17.21 12.36
N LEU A 33 10.97 -17.69 11.13
CA LEU A 33 12.10 -17.24 10.31
C LEU A 33 12.04 -15.73 10.03
N VAL A 34 10.85 -15.18 9.77
CA VAL A 34 10.67 -13.74 9.54
C VAL A 34 10.97 -12.95 10.82
N VAL A 35 10.55 -13.46 11.98
CA VAL A 35 10.86 -12.86 13.28
C VAL A 35 12.37 -12.87 13.54
N GLN A 36 13.06 -13.99 13.26
CA GLN A 36 14.50 -14.10 13.41
C GLN A 36 15.25 -13.13 12.49
N GLU A 37 14.87 -13.03 11.22
CA GLU A 37 15.46 -12.07 10.27
C GLU A 37 15.29 -10.61 10.75
N VAL A 38 14.10 -10.23 11.21
CA VAL A 38 13.85 -8.88 11.75
C VAL A 38 14.75 -8.60 12.95
N ASN A 39 14.85 -9.53 13.89
CA ASN A 39 15.72 -9.39 15.06
C ASN A 39 17.20 -9.29 14.67
N GLN A 40 17.65 -10.06 13.69
CA GLN A 40 19.02 -9.98 13.17
C GLN A 40 19.31 -8.60 12.55
N GLN A 41 18.39 -8.07 11.74
CA GLN A 41 18.54 -6.76 11.11
C GLN A 41 18.56 -5.61 12.15
N ILE A 42 17.68 -5.66 13.17
CA ILE A 42 17.68 -4.70 14.28
C ILE A 42 19.01 -4.75 15.03
N ASN A 43 19.48 -5.94 15.38
CA ASN A 43 20.74 -6.10 16.10
C ASN A 43 21.95 -5.62 15.28
N ALA A 44 21.96 -5.88 13.97
CA ALA A 44 23.01 -5.41 13.07
C ALA A 44 23.02 -3.87 12.99
N SER A 45 21.86 -3.25 12.80
CA SER A 45 21.73 -1.78 12.76
C SER A 45 22.19 -1.13 14.08
N ARG A 46 21.79 -1.67 15.23
CA ARG A 46 22.24 -1.18 16.56
C ARG A 46 23.73 -1.33 16.82
N ARG A 47 24.37 -2.39 16.32
CA ARG A 47 25.84 -2.59 16.45
C ARG A 47 26.64 -1.61 15.61
N ASN A 48 26.04 -1.07 14.56
CA ASN A 48 26.68 -0.11 13.64
C ASN A 48 26.43 1.35 14.05
N LEU A 49 25.91 1.59 15.25
CA LEU A 49 25.80 2.94 15.83
C LEU A 49 27.20 3.50 16.11
N GLY A 50 27.51 4.65 15.52
CA GLY A 50 28.77 5.35 15.70
C GLY A 50 28.55 6.86 15.76
N VAL A 51 29.42 7.58 16.48
CA VAL A 51 29.28 9.01 16.80
C VAL A 51 29.20 9.93 15.56
N LEU A 52 29.62 9.46 14.39
CA LEU A 52 29.56 10.17 13.10
C LEU A 52 28.84 9.35 12.00
N SER A 53 28.13 8.28 12.38
CA SER A 53 27.37 7.44 11.45
C SER A 53 26.01 8.07 11.17
N CYS A 54 25.53 7.92 9.94
CA CYS A 54 24.14 8.25 9.62
C CYS A 54 23.14 7.22 10.22
N GLY A 55 23.63 6.07 10.68
CA GLY A 55 22.80 5.03 11.30
C GLY A 55 22.08 5.50 12.55
N THR A 56 20.80 5.17 12.62
CA THR A 56 19.86 5.52 13.70
C THR A 56 19.54 4.33 14.60
N GLY A 57 19.95 3.11 14.23
CA GLY A 57 19.57 1.89 14.93
C GLY A 57 18.22 1.32 14.46
N ASN A 58 17.62 1.96 13.45
CA ASN A 58 16.45 1.50 12.72
C ASN A 58 16.87 0.98 11.34
N PRO A 59 16.86 -0.34 11.10
CA PRO A 59 17.36 -0.93 9.86
C PRO A 59 16.59 -0.48 8.61
N ILE A 60 15.31 -0.11 8.74
CA ILE A 60 14.52 0.41 7.62
C ILE A 60 15.08 1.76 7.19
N ASP A 61 15.20 2.70 8.13
CA ASP A 61 15.70 4.04 7.85
C ASP A 61 17.17 4.04 7.44
N ASP A 62 18.01 3.24 8.10
CA ASP A 62 19.43 3.13 7.81
C ASP A 62 19.71 2.62 6.39
N CYS A 63 18.78 1.86 5.81
CA CYS A 63 18.90 1.30 4.46
C CYS A 63 18.81 2.37 3.34
N TRP A 64 18.03 3.43 3.55
CA TRP A 64 17.78 4.45 2.51
C TRP A 64 18.12 5.89 2.92
N ARG A 65 17.93 6.28 4.19
CA ARG A 65 18.13 7.68 4.62
C ARG A 65 19.59 8.14 4.49
N CYS A 66 20.51 7.18 4.54
CA CYS A 66 21.94 7.45 4.39
C CYS A 66 22.41 7.59 2.95
N ASP A 67 21.52 7.46 1.96
CA ASP A 67 21.83 7.78 0.58
C ASP A 67 21.72 9.30 0.36
N PRO A 68 22.83 10.04 0.18
CA PRO A 68 22.77 11.49 -0.08
C PRO A 68 22.13 11.81 -1.44
N LYS A 69 21.92 10.80 -2.30
CA LYS A 69 21.29 10.90 -3.62
C LYS A 69 19.92 10.22 -3.64
N TRP A 70 19.26 10.06 -2.49
CA TRP A 70 17.93 9.44 -2.40
C TRP A 70 16.92 10.01 -3.40
N GLU A 71 16.99 11.30 -3.73
CA GLU A 71 16.11 11.94 -4.72
C GLU A 71 16.26 11.36 -6.13
N LYS A 72 17.48 10.96 -6.50
CA LYS A 72 17.78 10.30 -7.78
C LYS A 72 17.53 8.80 -7.71
N ASN A 73 17.56 8.24 -6.49
CA ASN A 73 17.42 6.82 -6.21
C ASN A 73 16.12 6.51 -5.45
N ARG A 74 15.03 7.26 -5.69
CA ARG A 74 13.79 7.20 -4.88
C ARG A 74 13.28 5.78 -4.68
N GLN A 75 13.33 4.99 -5.75
CA GLN A 75 12.79 3.64 -5.79
C GLN A 75 13.59 2.63 -4.94
N ARG A 76 14.83 2.96 -4.56
CA ARG A 76 15.65 2.15 -3.63
C ARG A 76 14.96 1.95 -2.28
N LEU A 77 14.06 2.86 -1.87
CA LEU A 77 13.23 2.70 -0.68
C LEU A 77 12.51 1.33 -0.65
N ALA A 78 12.04 0.84 -1.79
CA ALA A 78 11.29 -0.42 -1.88
C ALA A 78 12.12 -1.67 -1.51
N ASP A 79 13.45 -1.55 -1.40
CA ASP A 79 14.33 -2.63 -0.95
C ASP A 79 14.54 -2.64 0.57
N CYS A 80 14.01 -1.64 1.28
CA CYS A 80 14.30 -1.39 2.69
C CYS A 80 13.22 -1.88 3.66
N ALA A 81 12.09 -2.38 3.14
CA ALA A 81 11.05 -2.97 3.97
C ALA A 81 11.57 -4.23 4.69
N ILE A 82 11.11 -4.43 5.93
CA ILE A 82 11.44 -5.61 6.73
C ILE A 82 10.15 -6.34 7.16
N GLY A 83 10.29 -7.51 7.77
CA GLY A 83 9.15 -8.26 8.29
C GLY A 83 8.29 -8.90 7.20
N PHE A 84 7.01 -9.11 7.48
CA PHE A 84 6.11 -9.81 6.56
C PHE A 84 5.86 -9.02 5.26
N GLY A 85 5.86 -7.69 5.34
CA GLY A 85 5.75 -6.79 4.19
C GLY A 85 7.05 -6.55 3.42
N LYS A 86 8.17 -7.22 3.73
CA LYS A 86 9.48 -6.99 3.09
C LYS A 86 9.52 -7.14 1.57
N ARG A 87 8.49 -7.79 0.99
CA ARG A 87 8.34 -7.99 -0.47
C ARG A 87 7.37 -7.02 -1.12
N ALA A 88 6.86 -6.03 -0.40
CA ALA A 88 6.05 -4.96 -0.97
C ALA A 88 6.93 -4.06 -1.85
N ILE A 89 6.97 -4.33 -3.16
CA ILE A 89 7.84 -3.56 -4.08
C ILE A 89 7.19 -2.26 -4.56
N GLY A 90 5.91 -2.04 -4.27
CA GLY A 90 5.18 -0.86 -4.71
C GLY A 90 5.22 -0.70 -6.23
N GLY A 91 5.44 0.53 -6.68
CA GLY A 91 5.66 0.87 -8.09
C GLY A 91 7.13 0.90 -8.52
N ARG A 92 8.04 0.18 -7.83
CA ARG A 92 9.44 0.03 -8.26
C ARG A 92 9.50 -0.49 -9.70
N ASP A 93 10.53 -0.07 -10.43
CA ASP A 93 10.75 -0.39 -11.85
C ASP A 93 9.73 0.27 -12.81
N GLY A 94 8.71 0.92 -12.25
CA GLY A 94 7.74 1.75 -12.95
C GLY A 94 8.24 3.17 -13.23
N LYS A 95 7.44 3.90 -14.01
CA LYS A 95 7.72 5.32 -14.28
C LYS A 95 7.40 6.17 -13.05
N ILE A 96 8.12 7.28 -12.91
CA ILE A 96 7.74 8.32 -11.95
C ILE A 96 6.53 9.06 -12.51
N TYR A 97 5.46 9.12 -11.73
CA TYR A 97 4.30 9.96 -11.99
C TYR A 97 4.31 11.14 -11.03
N VAL A 98 4.21 12.36 -11.55
CA VAL A 98 4.22 13.57 -10.72
C VAL A 98 2.80 14.11 -10.59
N VAL A 99 2.27 14.12 -9.37
CA VAL A 99 1.00 14.79 -9.04
C VAL A 99 1.23 16.30 -9.03
N THR A 100 0.48 16.99 -9.89
CA THR A 100 0.55 18.45 -10.06
C THR A 100 -0.76 19.16 -9.72
N ASP A 101 -1.86 18.40 -9.62
CA ASP A 101 -3.22 18.87 -9.38
C ASP A 101 -3.79 18.16 -8.15
N PRO A 102 -4.05 18.87 -7.02
CA PRO A 102 -4.54 18.25 -5.80
C PRO A 102 -6.06 18.02 -5.80
N SER A 103 -6.76 18.35 -6.89
CA SER A 103 -8.21 18.21 -6.96
C SER A 103 -8.68 16.77 -7.17
N ASP A 104 -9.85 16.46 -6.62
CA ASP A 104 -10.51 15.16 -6.76
C ASP A 104 -12.02 15.33 -7.01
N LYS A 105 -12.38 16.04 -8.08
CA LYS A 105 -13.78 16.45 -8.33
C LYS A 105 -14.67 15.32 -8.84
N ASP A 106 -14.08 14.36 -9.55
CA ASP A 106 -14.76 13.24 -10.20
C ASP A 106 -14.04 11.94 -9.85
N ALA A 107 -14.71 11.09 -9.05
CA ALA A 107 -14.19 9.80 -8.62
C ALA A 107 -14.25 8.73 -9.72
N VAL A 108 -15.00 8.98 -10.80
CA VAL A 108 -15.12 8.09 -11.97
C VAL A 108 -14.18 8.53 -13.09
N ASN A 109 -14.03 9.82 -13.37
CA ASN A 109 -13.17 10.30 -14.46
C ASN A 109 -12.07 11.23 -13.96
N PRO A 110 -11.06 10.70 -13.24
CA PRO A 110 -9.99 11.52 -12.69
C PRO A 110 -9.10 12.08 -13.81
N LYS A 111 -8.72 13.35 -13.67
CA LYS A 111 -7.89 14.06 -14.65
C LYS A 111 -6.40 13.64 -14.53
N PRO A 112 -5.67 13.45 -15.65
CA PRO A 112 -4.21 13.34 -15.59
C PRO A 112 -3.56 14.48 -14.81
N GLY A 113 -2.53 14.16 -14.04
CA GLY A 113 -1.89 15.06 -13.07
C GLY A 113 -2.48 15.01 -11.66
N THR A 114 -3.62 14.34 -11.44
CA THR A 114 -4.18 14.09 -10.10
C THR A 114 -3.67 12.80 -9.48
N LEU A 115 -3.76 12.69 -8.15
CA LEU A 115 -3.45 11.46 -7.41
C LEU A 115 -4.37 10.31 -7.80
N ARG A 116 -5.69 10.54 -7.89
CA ARG A 116 -6.65 9.49 -8.28
C ARG A 116 -6.35 8.92 -9.66
N HIS A 117 -6.00 9.76 -10.63
CA HIS A 117 -5.60 9.27 -11.94
C HIS A 117 -4.34 8.41 -11.85
N ALA A 118 -3.35 8.79 -11.04
CA ALA A 118 -2.10 8.03 -10.89
C ALA A 118 -2.33 6.62 -10.34
N VAL A 119 -3.07 6.51 -9.23
CA VAL A 119 -3.17 5.25 -8.48
C VAL A 119 -3.97 4.16 -9.20
N ILE A 120 -4.83 4.53 -10.15
CA ILE A 120 -5.64 3.57 -10.90
C ILE A 120 -4.93 3.00 -12.15
N GLN A 121 -3.78 3.55 -12.56
CA GLN A 121 -3.13 3.11 -13.80
C GLN A 121 -2.74 1.63 -13.76
N GLN A 122 -2.68 0.99 -14.94
CA GLN A 122 -2.38 -0.44 -15.03
C GLN A 122 -0.90 -0.72 -14.78
N GLU A 123 -0.01 0.13 -15.29
CA GLU A 123 1.42 0.00 -15.11
C GLU A 123 1.87 0.29 -13.67
N PRO A 124 3.01 -0.27 -13.23
CA PRO A 124 3.65 0.16 -11.99
C PRO A 124 3.99 1.64 -12.03
N LEU A 125 3.66 2.37 -10.96
CA LEU A 125 3.96 3.80 -10.85
C LEU A 125 4.54 4.18 -9.49
N TRP A 126 5.65 4.93 -9.55
CA TRP A 126 6.21 5.63 -8.40
C TRP A 126 5.67 7.06 -8.36
N ILE A 127 4.68 7.31 -7.51
CA ILE A 127 3.90 8.54 -7.50
C ILE A 127 4.53 9.52 -6.51
N ILE A 128 4.95 10.68 -7.02
CA ILE A 128 5.53 11.78 -6.24
C ILE A 128 4.69 13.05 -6.41
N PHE A 129 5.03 14.08 -5.65
CA PHE A 129 4.27 15.33 -5.60
C PHE A 129 5.15 16.51 -6.02
N ALA A 130 4.63 17.37 -6.90
CA ALA A 130 5.40 18.50 -7.44
C ALA A 130 5.67 19.61 -6.41
N ARG A 131 4.85 19.68 -5.35
CA ARG A 131 4.87 20.70 -4.30
C ARG A 131 4.01 20.24 -3.14
N ASP A 132 4.09 20.95 -2.03
CA ASP A 132 3.19 20.81 -0.90
C ASP A 132 1.72 20.90 -1.35
N MET A 133 0.89 20.00 -0.83
CA MET A 133 -0.52 20.01 -1.17
C MET A 133 -1.40 19.33 -0.13
N VAL A 134 -2.63 19.83 -0.04
CA VAL A 134 -3.73 19.20 0.69
C VAL A 134 -4.72 18.65 -0.32
N ILE A 135 -4.89 17.34 -0.32
CA ILE A 135 -5.78 16.60 -1.22
C ILE A 135 -7.00 16.19 -0.41
N LYS A 136 -8.14 16.80 -0.74
CA LYS A 136 -9.44 16.40 -0.19
C LYS A 136 -10.12 15.45 -1.16
N LEU A 137 -10.07 14.16 -0.87
CA LEU A 137 -10.69 13.14 -1.69
C LEU A 137 -12.22 13.19 -1.55
N LYS A 138 -12.92 13.10 -2.68
CA LYS A 138 -14.38 13.11 -2.73
C LYS A 138 -14.96 11.78 -2.26
N GLU A 139 -14.34 10.69 -2.71
CA GLU A 139 -14.67 9.29 -2.38
C GLU A 139 -13.40 8.53 -2.03
N GLU A 140 -13.51 7.30 -1.53
CA GLU A 140 -12.35 6.44 -1.23
C GLU A 140 -11.35 6.43 -2.39
N LEU A 141 -10.06 6.59 -2.09
CA LEU A 141 -8.99 6.44 -3.07
C LEU A 141 -8.67 4.95 -3.22
N ILE A 142 -9.48 4.28 -4.04
CA ILE A 142 -9.24 2.90 -4.47
C ILE A 142 -8.15 2.92 -5.55
N MET A 143 -7.22 1.96 -5.48
CA MET A 143 -6.06 1.89 -6.35
C MET A 143 -5.86 0.52 -6.97
N ASN A 144 -5.10 0.48 -8.05
CA ASN A 144 -4.63 -0.75 -8.69
C ASN A 144 -3.32 -1.23 -8.02
N SER A 145 -2.90 -2.46 -8.31
CA SER A 145 -1.63 -3.03 -7.81
C SER A 145 -0.39 -2.26 -8.30
N PHE A 146 0.75 -2.48 -7.64
CA PHE A 146 2.06 -1.93 -8.01
C PHE A 146 2.11 -0.40 -7.99
N LYS A 147 1.76 0.18 -6.85
CA LYS A 147 1.79 1.64 -6.64
C LYS A 147 2.62 2.00 -5.44
N THR A 148 3.44 3.04 -5.59
CA THR A 148 4.05 3.72 -4.46
C THR A 148 3.52 5.14 -4.40
N ILE A 149 2.99 5.55 -3.26
CA ILE A 149 2.73 6.96 -2.94
C ILE A 149 3.91 7.42 -2.08
N ASP A 150 4.77 8.29 -2.62
CA ASP A 150 6.00 8.78 -1.99
C ASP A 150 5.92 10.30 -1.76
N GLY A 151 5.66 10.70 -0.52
CA GLY A 151 5.58 12.09 -0.10
C GLY A 151 6.93 12.78 0.07
N ARG A 152 8.08 12.08 -0.01
CA ARG A 152 9.38 12.70 0.26
C ARG A 152 9.66 13.87 -0.71
N GLY A 153 10.02 15.01 -0.12
CA GLY A 153 10.30 16.25 -0.83
C GLY A 153 9.11 17.20 -0.96
N ALA A 154 7.94 16.85 -0.42
CA ALA A 154 6.78 17.72 -0.33
C ALA A 154 5.99 17.45 0.97
N ASN A 155 5.34 18.46 1.53
CA ASN A 155 4.38 18.26 2.61
C ASN A 155 3.00 17.93 2.04
N VAL A 156 2.62 16.65 2.10
CA VAL A 156 1.40 16.14 1.47
C VAL A 156 0.42 15.67 2.53
N HIS A 157 -0.79 16.24 2.47
CA HIS A 157 -1.89 15.88 3.35
C HIS A 157 -3.04 15.27 2.53
N ILE A 158 -3.55 14.11 2.93
CA ILE A 158 -4.85 13.59 2.50
C ILE A 158 -5.81 13.83 3.66
N ALA A 159 -6.73 14.79 3.52
CA ALA A 159 -7.51 15.25 4.67
C ALA A 159 -8.89 15.83 4.38
N GLY A 160 -9.77 15.73 5.38
CA GLY A 160 -11.11 16.36 5.41
C GLY A 160 -12.13 15.76 4.43
N GLY A 161 -11.79 14.63 3.79
CA GLY A 161 -12.59 13.89 2.82
C GLY A 161 -12.50 12.39 3.10
N ALA A 162 -12.74 11.56 2.09
CA ALA A 162 -12.36 10.16 2.20
C ALA A 162 -10.83 10.00 2.21
N CYS A 163 -10.36 8.78 2.42
CA CYS A 163 -8.94 8.45 2.49
C CYS A 163 -8.63 7.18 1.68
N ILE A 164 -7.61 6.40 2.06
CA ILE A 164 -7.00 5.39 1.21
C ILE A 164 -7.66 4.01 1.43
N THR A 165 -7.99 3.34 0.32
CA THR A 165 -8.52 1.97 0.34
C THR A 165 -7.70 1.06 -0.59
N VAL A 166 -6.96 0.13 0.00
CA VAL A 166 -6.20 -0.92 -0.68
C VAL A 166 -7.06 -2.17 -0.73
N GLN A 167 -7.83 -2.35 -1.80
CA GLN A 167 -8.81 -3.42 -1.89
C GLN A 167 -8.45 -4.44 -2.96
N TYR A 168 -8.26 -5.70 -2.57
CA TYR A 168 -7.98 -6.84 -3.45
C TYR A 168 -6.80 -6.63 -4.42
N VAL A 169 -5.81 -5.85 -4.00
CA VAL A 169 -4.61 -5.54 -4.78
C VAL A 169 -3.35 -5.89 -4.01
N THR A 170 -2.22 -5.88 -4.72
CA THR A 170 -0.93 -6.25 -4.17
C THR A 170 0.18 -5.26 -4.52
N ASN A 171 1.29 -5.30 -3.77
CA ASN A 171 2.47 -4.47 -3.98
C ASN A 171 2.15 -2.98 -3.91
N ILE A 172 1.79 -2.53 -2.71
CA ILE A 172 1.50 -1.14 -2.42
C ILE A 172 2.49 -0.61 -1.38
N ILE A 173 3.04 0.57 -1.63
CA ILE A 173 3.82 1.33 -0.64
C ILE A 173 3.12 2.68 -0.43
N ILE A 174 2.83 3.03 0.82
CA ILE A 174 2.32 4.34 1.22
C ILE A 174 3.37 4.92 2.15
N HIS A 175 4.06 5.98 1.70
CA HIS A 175 5.24 6.48 2.38
C HIS A 175 5.27 8.01 2.49
N GLY A 176 5.54 8.51 3.70
CA GLY A 176 5.93 9.91 3.90
C GLY A 176 4.80 10.94 3.71
N ILE A 177 3.54 10.55 3.94
CA ILE A 177 2.38 11.45 3.81
C ILE A 177 1.62 11.59 5.14
N SER A 178 0.89 12.69 5.29
CA SER A 178 -0.03 12.90 6.42
C SER A 178 -1.45 12.53 6.01
N ILE A 179 -2.14 11.71 6.79
CA ILE A 179 -3.51 11.26 6.55
C ILE A 179 -4.34 11.52 7.80
N HIS A 180 -5.28 12.46 7.74
CA HIS A 180 -6.03 12.87 8.93
C HIS A 180 -7.39 13.46 8.61
N ASP A 181 -8.26 13.56 9.62
CA ASP A 181 -9.61 14.10 9.45
C ASP A 181 -10.42 13.35 8.38
N CYS A 182 -10.15 12.05 8.20
CA CYS A 182 -10.88 11.21 7.26
C CYS A 182 -12.35 11.13 7.67
N LYS A 183 -13.23 11.17 6.67
CA LYS A 183 -14.69 11.18 6.81
C LYS A 183 -15.30 10.07 5.99
N LYS A 184 -16.42 9.53 6.47
CA LYS A 184 -17.26 8.61 5.70
C LYS A 184 -17.72 9.26 4.40
N ARG A 185 -17.58 8.52 3.31
CA ARG A 185 -18.07 8.86 1.97
C ARG A 185 -18.68 7.60 1.36
N GLY A 186 -19.17 7.66 0.12
CA GLY A 186 -19.80 6.54 -0.55
C GLY A 186 -21.17 6.88 -1.09
N ASN A 187 -21.93 5.84 -1.44
CA ASN A 187 -23.13 5.93 -2.27
C ASN A 187 -22.83 6.61 -3.62
N ALA A 188 -21.71 6.21 -4.22
CA ALA A 188 -21.18 6.80 -5.43
C ALA A 188 -20.47 5.74 -6.28
N TYR A 189 -20.34 6.02 -7.58
CA TYR A 189 -19.46 5.26 -8.45
C TYR A 189 -18.01 5.71 -8.24
N VAL A 190 -17.10 4.75 -8.08
CA VAL A 190 -15.66 5.01 -7.88
C VAL A 190 -14.85 4.14 -8.82
N ARG A 191 -13.89 4.76 -9.52
CA ARG A 191 -12.95 4.08 -10.41
C ARG A 191 -11.77 3.51 -9.64
N ASP A 192 -11.42 2.26 -9.92
CA ASP A 192 -10.29 1.53 -9.33
C ASP A 192 -9.22 1.12 -10.36
N SER A 193 -9.56 1.14 -11.65
CA SER A 193 -8.66 0.87 -12.77
C SER A 193 -9.07 1.65 -14.04
N PRO A 194 -8.27 1.67 -15.12
CA PRO A 194 -8.63 2.42 -16.31
C PRO A 194 -9.89 1.86 -17.00
N SER A 195 -10.17 0.56 -16.81
CA SER A 195 -11.27 -0.14 -17.46
C SER A 195 -12.45 -0.45 -16.54
N HIS A 196 -12.32 -0.27 -15.23
CA HIS A 196 -13.37 -0.63 -14.26
C HIS A 196 -13.68 0.51 -13.27
N TYR A 197 -14.95 0.65 -12.95
CA TYR A 197 -15.45 1.42 -11.82
C TYR A 197 -16.71 0.74 -11.29
N GLY A 198 -16.99 0.86 -10.00
CA GLY A 198 -18.10 0.17 -9.34
C GLY A 198 -18.85 1.07 -8.37
N TRP A 199 -20.07 0.66 -8.00
CA TRP A 199 -20.84 1.32 -6.96
C TRP A 199 -20.23 1.01 -5.59
N ARG A 200 -19.99 2.06 -4.79
CA ARG A 200 -19.46 1.98 -3.43
C ARG A 200 -20.53 2.39 -2.44
N THR A 201 -20.76 1.56 -1.43
CA THR A 201 -21.55 1.93 -0.25
C THR A 201 -20.75 2.86 0.66
N ALA A 202 -21.34 3.28 1.77
CA ALA A 202 -20.63 4.08 2.77
C ALA A 202 -19.35 3.37 3.23
N SER A 203 -18.23 4.09 3.19
CA SER A 203 -16.98 3.71 3.83
C SER A 203 -17.03 4.03 5.33
N ASP A 204 -16.12 3.44 6.11
CA ASP A 204 -16.05 3.65 7.56
C ASP A 204 -15.30 4.93 7.94
N GLY A 205 -14.48 5.45 7.03
CA GLY A 205 -13.72 6.68 7.24
C GLY A 205 -12.35 6.46 7.89
N ASP A 206 -11.73 5.30 7.62
CA ASP A 206 -10.36 4.98 8.03
C ASP A 206 -9.33 5.81 7.26
N ALA A 207 -8.15 6.05 7.85
CA ALA A 207 -7.04 6.65 7.09
C ALA A 207 -6.49 5.71 6.01
N VAL A 208 -6.20 4.46 6.37
CA VAL A 208 -5.75 3.41 5.45
C VAL A 208 -6.51 2.12 5.73
N SER A 209 -7.38 1.73 4.80
CA SER A 209 -8.11 0.45 4.85
C SER A 209 -7.45 -0.56 3.89
N ILE A 210 -6.98 -1.69 4.41
CA ILE A 210 -6.37 -2.79 3.66
C ILE A 210 -7.32 -3.99 3.69
N PHE A 211 -8.02 -4.19 2.58
CA PHE A 211 -9.12 -5.14 2.44
C PHE A 211 -8.76 -6.25 1.45
N GLY A 212 -8.43 -7.45 1.94
CA GLY A 212 -7.94 -8.55 1.10
C GLY A 212 -6.68 -8.20 0.30
N GLY A 213 -5.86 -7.28 0.81
CA GLY A 213 -4.62 -6.84 0.17
C GLY A 213 -3.42 -7.70 0.58
N SER A 214 -2.37 -7.72 -0.25
CA SER A 214 -1.13 -8.42 0.08
C SER A 214 0.12 -7.65 -0.32
N HIS A 215 1.24 -7.85 0.37
CA HIS A 215 2.48 -7.13 0.09
C HIS A 215 2.25 -5.61 0.14
N VAL A 216 1.82 -5.13 1.31
CA VAL A 216 1.55 -3.72 1.56
C VAL A 216 2.51 -3.19 2.63
N TRP A 217 3.04 -2.00 2.40
CA TRP A 217 3.92 -1.32 3.34
C TRP A 217 3.44 0.10 3.59
N VAL A 218 3.05 0.37 4.84
CA VAL A 218 2.66 1.71 5.31
C VAL A 218 3.79 2.23 6.20
N ASP A 219 4.52 3.22 5.70
CA ASP A 219 5.78 3.66 6.28
C ASP A 219 5.89 5.18 6.43
N HIS A 220 6.45 5.69 7.54
CA HIS A 220 6.72 7.13 7.70
C HIS A 220 5.49 8.03 7.48
N CYS A 221 4.28 7.52 7.71
CA CYS A 221 3.06 8.31 7.60
C CYS A 221 2.69 8.93 8.95
N SER A 222 2.07 10.10 8.92
CA SER A 222 1.47 10.73 10.10
C SER A 222 -0.05 10.53 10.04
N LEU A 223 -0.63 9.82 11.01
CA LEU A 223 -2.04 9.43 11.01
C LEU A 223 -2.77 9.93 12.27
N SER A 224 -3.91 10.60 12.10
CA SER A 224 -4.67 11.12 13.25
C SER A 224 -6.14 11.43 12.93
N ASN A 225 -6.97 11.52 13.98
CA ASN A 225 -8.32 12.10 13.97
C ASN A 225 -9.24 11.66 12.82
N CYS A 226 -9.26 10.36 12.51
CA CYS A 226 -10.14 9.80 11.49
C CYS A 226 -11.52 9.46 12.07
N GLU A 227 -12.48 9.09 11.21
CA GLU A 227 -13.85 8.82 11.70
C GLU A 227 -13.99 7.44 12.34
N ASP A 228 -13.28 6.41 11.86
CA ASP A 228 -13.25 5.09 12.49
C ASP A 228 -11.82 4.63 12.85
N GLY A 229 -11.09 3.94 11.98
CA GLY A 229 -9.73 3.44 12.20
C GLY A 229 -8.61 4.38 11.69
N LEU A 230 -7.37 4.21 12.15
CA LEU A 230 -6.21 4.76 11.42
C LEU A 230 -5.71 3.76 10.38
N VAL A 231 -5.42 2.52 10.79
CA VAL A 231 -4.98 1.46 9.87
C VAL A 231 -5.74 0.18 10.15
N ASP A 232 -6.61 -0.21 9.21
CA ASP A 232 -7.42 -1.42 9.33
C ASP A 232 -6.95 -2.46 8.32
N VAL A 233 -6.62 -3.65 8.80
CA VAL A 233 -6.13 -4.78 8.00
C VAL A 233 -7.09 -5.94 8.17
N ILE A 234 -7.88 -6.21 7.14
CA ILE A 234 -9.03 -7.11 7.26
C ILE A 234 -9.20 -7.96 6.00
N HIS A 235 -10.09 -8.96 6.10
CA HIS A 235 -10.62 -9.71 4.96
C HIS A 235 -9.57 -10.53 4.19
N GLY A 236 -8.73 -11.28 4.92
CA GLY A 236 -7.71 -12.18 4.39
C GLY A 236 -6.43 -11.46 3.97
N SER A 237 -6.24 -10.22 4.41
CA SER A 237 -5.03 -9.45 4.13
C SER A 237 -3.80 -10.09 4.81
N THR A 238 -2.64 -10.07 4.13
CA THR A 238 -1.41 -10.71 4.65
C THR A 238 -0.15 -10.14 4.01
N ALA A 239 1.03 -10.47 4.54
CA ALA A 239 2.32 -9.94 4.09
C ALA A 239 2.37 -8.41 4.16
N ILE A 240 2.12 -7.86 5.35
CA ILE A 240 2.03 -6.42 5.59
C ILE A 240 3.09 -5.96 6.58
N THR A 241 3.65 -4.78 6.36
CA THR A 241 4.46 -4.07 7.35
C THR A 241 3.89 -2.68 7.57
N ILE A 242 3.73 -2.30 8.84
CA ILE A 242 3.33 -0.96 9.27
C ILE A 242 4.48 -0.45 10.13
N SER A 243 5.26 0.50 9.62
CA SER A 243 6.49 0.94 10.27
C SER A 243 6.72 2.44 10.29
N ASN A 244 7.48 2.93 11.26
CA ASN A 244 7.92 4.34 11.33
C ASN A 244 6.79 5.38 11.28
N ASN A 245 5.54 4.98 11.53
CA ASN A 245 4.42 5.90 11.46
C ASN A 245 4.31 6.68 12.78
N TYR A 246 3.81 7.91 12.70
CA TYR A 246 3.44 8.72 13.85
C TYR A 246 1.92 8.72 13.98
N LEU A 247 1.40 8.04 15.01
CA LEU A 247 -0.03 7.88 15.24
C LEU A 247 -0.43 8.68 16.47
N THR A 248 -1.42 9.57 16.37
CA THR A 248 -1.86 10.42 17.49
C THR A 248 -3.35 10.74 17.45
N HIS A 249 -3.89 11.24 18.56
CA HIS A 249 -5.22 11.85 18.66
C HIS A 249 -6.33 11.02 18.01
N HIS A 250 -6.49 9.77 18.44
CA HIS A 250 -7.43 8.84 17.83
C HIS A 250 -7.85 7.71 18.76
N ASP A 251 -9.12 7.30 18.69
CA ASP A 251 -9.65 6.23 19.56
C ASP A 251 -9.20 4.83 19.10
N LYS A 252 -9.62 4.42 17.90
CA LYS A 252 -9.41 3.07 17.35
C LYS A 252 -8.22 3.06 16.41
N VAL A 253 -7.02 2.78 16.93
CA VAL A 253 -5.79 2.99 16.17
C VAL A 253 -5.60 1.99 15.04
N MET A 254 -5.54 0.70 15.34
CA MET A 254 -5.20 -0.32 14.35
C MET A 254 -5.96 -1.63 14.59
N LEU A 255 -6.82 -2.01 13.66
CA LEU A 255 -7.55 -3.28 13.70
C LEU A 255 -6.92 -4.32 12.78
N LEU A 256 -6.57 -5.49 13.33
CA LEU A 256 -6.07 -6.63 12.59
C LEU A 256 -7.09 -7.78 12.64
N GLY A 257 -7.96 -7.85 11.63
CA GLY A 257 -9.08 -8.78 11.57
C GLY A 257 -10.39 -8.19 12.13
N HIS A 258 -11.48 -8.37 11.38
CA HIS A 258 -12.74 -7.66 11.62
C HIS A 258 -13.83 -8.51 12.30
N SER A 259 -13.66 -9.82 12.36
CA SER A 259 -14.70 -10.74 12.84
C SER A 259 -14.12 -12.03 13.39
N ASP A 260 -14.56 -12.41 14.58
CA ASP A 260 -14.17 -13.64 15.29
C ASP A 260 -14.49 -14.92 14.47
N SER A 261 -15.43 -14.82 13.54
CA SER A 261 -15.86 -15.95 12.70
C SER A 261 -15.21 -15.97 11.32
N TYR A 262 -14.42 -14.94 10.95
CA TYR A 262 -13.87 -14.83 9.60
C TYR A 262 -12.57 -15.61 9.43
N THR A 263 -12.71 -16.86 8.97
CA THR A 263 -11.61 -17.84 8.97
C THR A 263 -10.46 -17.54 8.01
N ARG A 264 -10.66 -16.69 6.98
CA ARG A 264 -9.56 -16.33 6.08
C ARG A 264 -8.49 -15.47 6.76
N ASP A 265 -8.83 -14.78 7.85
CA ASP A 265 -7.88 -13.98 8.63
C ASP A 265 -6.89 -14.87 9.43
N LYS A 266 -7.09 -16.19 9.52
CA LYS A 266 -6.13 -17.11 10.18
C LYS A 266 -4.72 -17.08 9.62
N ASN A 267 -4.58 -16.70 8.35
CA ASN A 267 -3.32 -16.62 7.63
C ASN A 267 -2.78 -15.17 7.56
N MET A 268 -3.38 -14.25 8.30
CA MET A 268 -2.93 -12.86 8.38
C MET A 268 -1.54 -12.80 9.00
N GLN A 269 -0.65 -12.05 8.36
CA GLN A 269 0.72 -11.82 8.83
C GLN A 269 1.05 -10.35 8.65
N VAL A 270 1.24 -9.67 9.78
CA VAL A 270 1.49 -8.23 9.85
C VAL A 270 2.67 -7.96 10.77
N THR A 271 3.61 -7.15 10.32
CA THR A 271 4.71 -6.63 11.15
C THR A 271 4.40 -5.20 11.56
N ILE A 272 4.43 -4.92 12.86
CA ILE A 272 4.33 -3.57 13.42
C ILE A 272 5.68 -3.25 14.05
N ALA A 273 6.40 -2.27 13.52
CA ALA A 273 7.75 -1.97 14.00
C ALA A 273 8.08 -0.48 13.92
N PHE A 274 8.76 0.06 14.94
CA PHE A 274 9.25 1.46 14.97
C PHE A 274 8.18 2.56 14.83
N ASN A 275 6.90 2.23 14.92
CA ASN A 275 5.85 3.24 14.98
C ASN A 275 5.95 3.99 16.31
N HIS A 276 5.68 5.29 16.26
CA HIS A 276 5.48 6.11 17.44
C HIS A 276 3.98 6.24 17.71
N PHE A 277 3.51 5.51 18.72
CA PHE A 277 2.17 5.65 19.28
C PHE A 277 2.18 6.80 20.28
N GLY A 278 1.79 7.98 19.80
CA GLY A 278 1.91 9.24 20.54
C GLY A 278 0.69 9.58 21.39
N GLU A 279 0.56 10.86 21.70
CA GLU A 279 -0.49 11.36 22.59
C GLU A 279 -1.90 11.24 22.01
N GLY A 280 -2.90 11.20 22.89
CA GLY A 280 -4.31 11.20 22.51
C GLY A 280 -4.80 9.89 21.88
N LEU A 281 -4.02 8.82 21.94
CA LEU A 281 -4.47 7.48 21.55
C LEU A 281 -5.23 6.78 22.68
N VAL A 282 -6.28 6.03 22.35
CA VAL A 282 -7.10 5.32 23.35
C VAL A 282 -6.86 3.82 23.34
N GLN A 283 -7.01 3.15 22.19
CA GLN A 283 -7.00 1.69 22.09
C GLN A 283 -6.55 1.16 20.72
N ARG A 284 -6.43 -0.17 20.61
CA ARG A 284 -6.07 -0.93 19.40
C ARG A 284 -4.65 -0.66 18.88
N MET A 285 -3.62 -0.90 19.70
CA MET A 285 -2.20 -0.69 19.34
C MET A 285 -1.34 -1.98 19.39
N PRO A 286 -1.66 -3.05 18.63
CA PRO A 286 -2.86 -3.28 17.80
C PRO A 286 -4.03 -3.92 18.59
N ARG A 287 -5.17 -4.18 17.93
CA ARG A 287 -6.21 -5.12 18.37
C ARG A 287 -6.45 -6.19 17.34
#